data_AF-A0A3B9Y6L4-F1
#
_entry.id   AF-A0A3B9Y6L4-F1
#
_cell.length_a   1.000
_cell.length_b   1.000
_cell.length_c   1.000
_cell.angle_alpha   90.00
_cell.angle_beta   90.00
_cell.angle_gamma   90.00
#
_symmetry.space_group_name_H-M   'P 1'
#
loop_
_entity.id
_entity.type
_entity.pdbx_description
1 polymer ?
#
loop_
_entity_poly.entity_id
_entity_poly.type
_entity_poly.pdbx_seq_one_letter_code
_entity_poly.pdbx_strand_id
1 'polypeptide(L)'
;APLGFIIAGFGALQTLAAAPLDNYWHNLYGIDVALWAPFHMMGVTGGIIGTLGMAYVFASEAAIEREAGLPYYRFLGLSWLEWGALCILAGLMNFTLIGFLQFPVATFGLLQIPTYPLALAASGALALIGAVRLTHRPGVALLTVLLLLLHTVLEELFVPWAIRTAVIQQGMSYRIPGSIPYFNVVDALLPLIFIVSALIVDGVAFWRQQHQYKLSGSTRGVWLLGIVITLPQLLIAPCLLLSSWDLPRVFLEQKGVAIPPDLKLQAALIAVPVILAVGVGGALMGANFGDIWRWNKR
;
A
#
# COMPACT_ATOMS: atom_id res chain seq x y z
N ALA A 1 14.66 -18.52 -5.52
CA ALA A 1 14.00 -17.53 -6.40
C ALA A 1 14.96 -16.41 -6.90
N PRO A 2 15.86 -16.65 -7.88
CA PRO A 2 16.90 -15.66 -8.21
C PRO A 2 16.40 -14.32 -8.76
N LEU A 3 15.32 -14.33 -9.55
CA LEU A 3 14.72 -13.10 -10.05
C LEU A 3 14.24 -12.21 -8.88
N GLY A 4 13.57 -12.80 -7.89
CA GLY A 4 13.14 -12.07 -6.70
C GLY A 4 14.31 -11.44 -5.95
N PHE A 5 15.43 -12.15 -5.78
CA PHE A 5 16.63 -11.60 -5.16
C PHE A 5 17.28 -10.49 -5.99
N ILE A 6 17.30 -10.60 -7.32
CA ILE A 6 17.82 -9.53 -8.20
C ILE A 6 16.96 -8.27 -8.06
N ILE A 7 15.63 -8.41 -8.12
CA ILE A 7 14.70 -7.28 -7.97
C ILE A 7 14.83 -6.67 -6.57
N ALA A 8 14.86 -7.50 -5.52
CA ALA A 8 15.03 -7.06 -4.14
C ALA A 8 16.34 -6.29 -3.94
N GLY A 9 17.45 -6.84 -4.45
CA GLY A 9 18.77 -6.23 -4.39
C GLY A 9 18.87 -4.93 -5.19
N PHE A 10 18.25 -4.86 -6.37
CA PHE A 10 18.20 -3.63 -7.16
C PHE A 10 17.42 -2.52 -6.43
N GLY A 11 16.26 -2.85 -5.87
CA GLY A 11 15.48 -1.92 -5.05
C GLY A 11 16.27 -1.42 -3.84
N ALA A 12 16.92 -2.33 -3.11
CA ALA A 12 17.77 -1.98 -1.98
C ALA A 12 18.97 -1.09 -2.37
N LEU A 13 19.63 -1.39 -3.50
CA LEU A 13 20.72 -0.57 -4.03
C LEU A 13 20.23 0.84 -4.40
N GLN A 14 19.06 0.93 -5.02
CA GLN A 14 18.46 2.21 -5.35
C GLN A 14 18.13 3.03 -4.10
N THR A 15 17.55 2.41 -3.07
CA THR A 15 17.30 3.08 -1.77
C THR A 15 18.60 3.51 -1.09
N LEU A 16 19.64 2.67 -1.14
CA LEU A 16 20.95 3.01 -0.58
C LEU A 16 21.60 4.19 -1.32
N ALA A 17 21.51 4.21 -2.66
CA ALA A 17 22.04 5.29 -3.48
C ALA A 17 21.26 6.60 -3.31
N ALA A 18 19.98 6.54 -2.95
CA ALA A 18 19.17 7.72 -2.67
C ALA A 18 19.71 8.52 -1.48
N ALA A 19 20.20 7.87 -0.42
CA ALA A 19 20.63 8.54 0.81
C ALA A 19 21.74 9.61 0.63
N PRO A 20 22.90 9.33 -0.02
CA PRO A 20 23.91 10.36 -0.24
C PRO A 20 23.45 11.47 -1.20
N LEU A 21 22.61 11.14 -2.19
CA LEU A 21 22.05 12.13 -3.12
C LEU A 21 21.04 13.04 -2.42
N ASP A 22 20.24 12.48 -1.52
CA ASP A 22 19.30 13.22 -0.68
C ASP A 22 20.03 14.18 0.26
N ASN A 23 21.14 13.74 0.87
CA ASN A 23 21.98 14.62 1.66
C ASN A 23 22.59 15.77 0.81
N TYR A 24 23.00 15.49 -0.43
CA TYR A 24 23.45 16.52 -1.36
C TYR A 24 22.33 17.54 -1.66
N TRP A 25 21.11 17.08 -1.90
CA TRP A 25 19.95 17.96 -2.09
C TRP A 25 19.68 18.83 -0.86
N HIS A 26 19.74 18.25 0.34
CA HIS A 26 19.58 18.99 1.59
C HIS A 26 20.64 20.06 1.80
N ASN A 27 21.88 19.82 1.38
CA ASN A 27 22.94 20.85 1.43
C ASN A 27 22.69 22.01 0.46
N LEU A 28 22.05 21.76 -0.67
CA LEU A 28 21.77 22.80 -1.68
C LEU A 28 20.53 23.62 -1.36
N TYR A 29 19.45 22.97 -0.93
CA TYR A 29 18.13 23.59 -0.84
C TYR A 29 17.64 23.73 0.60
N GLY A 30 18.22 22.98 1.54
CA GLY A 30 17.76 22.86 2.93
C GLY A 30 17.07 21.52 3.20
N ILE A 31 16.98 21.17 4.49
CA ILE A 31 16.42 19.89 4.97
C ILE A 31 14.90 19.83 4.75
N ASP A 32 14.43 18.78 4.07
CA ASP A 32 13.01 18.46 3.81
C ASP A 32 12.22 19.65 3.26
N VAL A 33 12.79 20.41 2.34
CA VAL A 33 12.11 21.54 1.69
C VAL A 33 10.87 21.05 0.92
N ALA A 34 10.92 19.82 0.41
CA ALA A 34 9.79 19.12 -0.16
C ALA A 34 9.86 17.64 0.23
N LEU A 35 8.76 17.08 0.74
CA LEU A 35 8.69 15.66 1.04
C LEU A 35 8.84 14.80 -0.22
N TRP A 36 8.23 15.22 -1.32
CA TRP A 36 8.32 14.53 -2.62
C TRP A 36 9.53 15.01 -3.44
N ALA A 37 10.66 15.25 -2.78
CA ALA A 37 11.92 15.58 -3.43
C ALA A 37 12.40 14.42 -4.32
N PRO A 38 13.21 14.69 -5.37
CA PRO A 38 13.62 13.67 -6.33
C PRO A 38 14.27 12.44 -5.69
N PHE A 39 15.12 12.64 -4.67
CA PHE A 39 15.86 11.55 -4.03
C PHE A 39 15.04 10.83 -2.95
N HIS A 40 14.10 11.50 -2.26
CA HIS A 40 13.04 10.81 -1.52
C HIS A 40 12.25 9.88 -2.44
N MET A 41 11.89 10.34 -3.64
CA MET A 41 11.17 9.52 -4.62
C MET A 41 12.00 8.36 -5.17
N MET A 42 13.31 8.57 -5.36
CA MET A 42 14.23 7.49 -5.68
C MET A 42 14.27 6.43 -4.57
N GLY A 43 14.34 6.85 -3.30
CA GLY A 43 14.33 5.95 -2.15
C GLY A 43 13.02 5.18 -2.01
N VAL A 44 11.89 5.88 -2.15
CA VAL A 44 10.52 5.36 -2.14
C VAL A 44 10.32 4.30 -3.23
N THR A 45 10.68 4.62 -4.47
CA THR A 45 10.55 3.69 -5.59
C THR A 45 11.47 2.48 -5.44
N GLY A 46 12.68 2.68 -4.91
CA GLY A 46 13.60 1.59 -4.53
C GLY A 46 12.99 0.66 -3.48
N GLY A 47 12.34 1.24 -2.46
CA GLY A 47 11.64 0.50 -1.42
C GLY A 47 10.48 -0.34 -1.97
N ILE A 48 9.67 0.24 -2.87
CA ILE A 48 8.58 -0.50 -3.55
C ILE A 48 9.13 -1.66 -4.39
N ILE A 49 10.15 -1.41 -5.22
CA ILE A 49 10.79 -2.45 -6.05
C ILE A 49 11.37 -3.55 -5.15
N GLY A 50 12.07 -3.17 -4.08
CA GLY A 50 12.67 -4.08 -3.11
C GLY A 50 11.62 -4.98 -2.46
N THR A 51 10.51 -4.38 -2.02
CA THR A 51 9.37 -5.04 -1.38
C THR A 51 8.71 -6.04 -2.33
N LEU A 52 8.47 -5.67 -3.59
CA LEU A 52 7.95 -6.58 -4.61
C LEU A 52 8.90 -7.74 -4.89
N GLY A 53 10.21 -7.48 -4.95
CA GLY A 53 11.22 -8.53 -5.08
C GLY A 53 11.18 -9.52 -3.92
N MET A 54 11.06 -9.02 -2.68
CA MET A 54 10.97 -9.87 -1.50
C MET A 54 9.66 -10.65 -1.43
N ALA A 55 8.52 -10.04 -1.78
CA ALA A 55 7.26 -10.73 -1.91
C ALA A 55 7.36 -11.89 -2.91
N TYR A 56 8.04 -11.67 -4.04
CA TYR A 56 8.31 -12.72 -5.03
C TYR A 56 9.16 -13.85 -4.45
N VAL A 57 10.22 -13.53 -3.70
CA VAL A 57 11.07 -14.55 -3.06
C VAL A 57 10.22 -15.45 -2.15
N PHE A 58 9.51 -14.86 -1.19
CA PHE A 58 8.70 -15.63 -0.24
C PHE A 58 7.61 -16.44 -0.93
N ALA A 59 6.94 -15.85 -1.93
CA ALA A 59 5.91 -16.54 -2.70
C ALA A 59 6.43 -17.71 -3.52
N SER A 60 7.59 -17.55 -4.17
CA SER A 60 8.22 -18.61 -4.97
C SER A 60 8.73 -19.74 -4.08
N GLU A 61 9.34 -19.43 -2.95
CA GLU A 61 9.79 -20.47 -2.01
C GLU A 61 8.59 -21.20 -1.37
N ALA A 62 7.50 -20.50 -1.06
CA ALA A 62 6.26 -21.13 -0.58
C ALA A 62 5.64 -22.09 -1.61
N ALA A 63 5.76 -21.77 -2.91
CA ALA A 63 5.31 -22.65 -3.97
C ALA A 63 6.16 -23.93 -4.06
N ILE A 64 7.49 -23.79 -4.00
CA ILE A 64 8.44 -24.93 -3.99
C ILE A 64 8.21 -25.81 -2.76
N GLU A 65 8.05 -25.20 -1.59
CA GLU A 65 7.76 -25.90 -0.33
C GLU A 65 6.48 -26.76 -0.44
N ARG A 66 5.44 -26.23 -1.09
CA ARG A 66 4.18 -26.94 -1.31
C ARG A 66 4.34 -28.12 -2.28
N GLU A 67 5.16 -27.96 -3.32
CA GLU A 67 5.43 -29.01 -4.31
C GLU A 67 6.31 -30.13 -3.75
N ALA A 68 7.26 -29.81 -2.86
CA ALA A 68 8.12 -30.79 -2.20
C ALA A 68 7.35 -31.80 -1.34
N GLY A 69 6.11 -31.50 -0.94
CA GLY A 69 5.24 -32.43 -0.22
C GLY A 69 5.72 -32.80 1.18
N LEU A 70 6.73 -32.12 1.71
CA LEU A 70 7.27 -32.37 3.04
C LEU A 70 6.33 -31.84 4.13
N PRO A 71 6.28 -32.47 5.32
CA PRO A 71 5.40 -32.08 6.41
C PRO A 71 5.94 -30.84 7.13
N TYR A 72 5.82 -29.67 6.50
CA TYR A 72 6.13 -28.39 7.14
C TYR A 72 5.02 -27.99 8.10
N TYR A 73 5.40 -27.33 9.21
CA TYR A 73 4.44 -26.75 10.16
C TYR A 73 3.61 -25.66 9.49
N ARG A 74 2.30 -25.70 9.69
CA ARG A 74 1.34 -24.76 9.12
C ARG A 74 0.51 -24.11 10.22
N PHE A 75 0.69 -22.81 10.43
CA PHE A 75 -0.11 -22.03 11.36
C PHE A 75 -1.32 -21.43 10.63
N LEU A 76 -2.54 -21.74 11.09
CA LEU A 76 -3.79 -21.41 10.40
C LEU A 76 -3.82 -21.90 8.94
N GLY A 77 -3.18 -23.04 8.67
CA GLY A 77 -3.04 -23.62 7.34
C GLY A 77 -1.93 -23.01 6.47
N LEU A 78 -1.41 -21.85 6.83
CA LEU A 78 -0.36 -21.13 6.09
C LEU A 78 1.04 -21.56 6.55
N SER A 79 1.99 -21.69 5.62
CA SER A 79 3.40 -21.85 5.98
C SER A 79 4.04 -20.53 6.36
N TRP A 80 5.23 -20.56 6.97
CA TRP A 80 5.95 -19.33 7.33
C TRP A 80 6.32 -18.47 6.13
N LEU A 81 6.56 -19.10 4.97
CA LEU A 81 6.82 -18.39 3.73
C LEU A 81 5.56 -17.68 3.21
N GLU A 82 4.39 -18.33 3.33
CA GLU A 82 3.11 -17.71 3.01
C GLU A 82 2.82 -16.53 3.96
N TRP A 83 3.04 -16.70 5.28
CA TRP A 83 2.92 -15.60 6.25
C TRP A 83 3.85 -14.43 5.93
N GLY A 84 5.12 -14.71 5.62
CA GLY A 84 6.07 -13.67 5.24
C GLY A 84 5.63 -12.90 4.00
N ALA A 85 5.13 -13.59 2.96
CA ALA A 85 4.60 -12.94 1.77
C ALA A 85 3.39 -12.05 2.10
N LEU A 86 2.46 -12.50 2.95
CA LEU A 86 1.31 -11.70 3.37
C LEU A 86 1.73 -10.46 4.17
N CYS A 87 2.69 -10.60 5.10
CA CYS A 87 3.25 -9.46 5.85
C CYS A 87 3.92 -8.43 4.92
N ILE A 88 4.63 -8.88 3.89
CA ILE A 88 5.25 -7.99 2.90
C ILE A 88 4.20 -7.26 2.06
N LEU A 89 3.16 -7.96 1.61
CA LEU A 89 2.03 -7.34 0.88
C LEU A 89 1.27 -6.33 1.75
N ALA A 90 1.07 -6.63 3.04
CA ALA A 90 0.54 -5.67 4.00
C ALA A 90 1.47 -4.46 4.16
N GLY A 91 2.79 -4.66 4.31
CA GLY A 91 3.77 -3.58 4.35
C GLY A 91 3.73 -2.67 3.11
N LEU A 92 3.55 -3.25 1.92
CA LEU A 92 3.37 -2.49 0.67
C LEU A 92 2.12 -1.60 0.70
N MET A 93 1.01 -2.07 1.27
CA MET A 93 -0.19 -1.26 1.46
C MET A 93 0.05 -0.15 2.49
N ASN A 94 0.79 -0.43 3.57
CA ASN A 94 1.11 0.59 4.57
C ASN A 94 1.91 1.76 3.98
N PHE A 95 2.81 1.45 3.04
CA PHE A 95 3.58 2.45 2.31
C PHE A 95 2.69 3.46 1.56
N THR A 96 1.55 3.02 1.01
CA THR A 96 0.60 3.92 0.34
C THR A 96 -0.34 4.62 1.31
N LEU A 97 -0.60 4.05 2.49
CA LEU A 97 -1.34 4.69 3.60
C LEU A 97 -0.56 5.85 4.24
N ILE A 98 0.75 5.73 4.42
CA ILE A 98 1.55 6.87 4.91
C ILE A 98 1.57 7.97 3.83
N GLY A 99 1.74 7.57 2.57
CA GLY A 99 1.62 8.48 1.44
C GLY A 99 0.25 9.17 1.37
N PHE A 100 -0.83 8.51 1.77
CA PHE A 100 -2.19 9.08 1.81
C PHE A 100 -2.28 10.39 2.59
N LEU A 101 -1.48 10.55 3.64
CA LEU A 101 -1.45 11.78 4.43
C LEU A 101 -0.64 12.92 3.79
N GLN A 102 0.16 12.62 2.75
CA GLN A 102 1.21 13.52 2.29
C GLN A 102 1.35 13.65 0.76
N PHE A 103 0.68 12.82 -0.05
CA PHE A 103 0.78 12.84 -1.53
C PHE A 103 0.41 14.21 -2.11
N PRO A 104 1.13 14.67 -3.15
CA PRO A 104 0.88 15.97 -3.74
C PRO A 104 -0.43 15.95 -4.51
N VAL A 105 -1.05 17.12 -4.58
CA VAL A 105 -2.22 17.35 -5.41
C VAL A 105 -1.76 17.72 -6.82
N ALA A 106 -2.18 16.95 -7.81
CA ALA A 106 -1.93 17.29 -9.21
C ALA A 106 -2.82 18.47 -9.59
N THR A 107 -2.20 19.59 -9.97
CA THR A 107 -2.92 20.82 -10.33
C THR A 107 -3.06 20.92 -11.85
N PHE A 108 -4.29 20.95 -12.34
CA PHE A 108 -4.64 21.15 -13.74
C PHE A 108 -5.52 22.40 -13.87
N GLY A 109 -4.89 23.56 -14.10
CA GLY A 109 -5.59 24.85 -14.07
C GLY A 109 -6.16 25.14 -12.69
N LEU A 110 -7.48 25.34 -12.59
CA LEU A 110 -8.19 25.51 -11.30
C LEU A 110 -8.43 24.18 -10.56
N LEU A 111 -8.16 23.04 -11.21
CA LEU A 111 -8.49 21.74 -10.66
C LEU A 111 -7.34 21.16 -9.85
N GLN A 112 -7.65 20.70 -8.64
CA GLN A 112 -6.71 20.07 -7.72
C GLN A 112 -7.14 18.61 -7.51
N ILE A 113 -6.44 17.67 -8.16
CA ILE A 113 -6.75 16.23 -8.09
C ILE A 113 -5.81 15.56 -7.08
N PRO A 114 -6.32 15.04 -5.95
CA PRO A 114 -5.50 14.27 -5.04
C PRO A 114 -4.99 13.00 -5.73
N THR A 115 -3.69 12.75 -5.66
CA THR A 115 -3.08 11.55 -6.30
C THR A 115 -3.14 10.31 -5.41
N TYR A 116 -3.40 10.48 -4.11
CA TYR A 116 -3.49 9.37 -3.14
C TYR A 116 -4.50 8.26 -3.50
N PRO A 117 -5.72 8.53 -4.07
CA PRO A 117 -6.70 7.47 -4.32
C PRO A 117 -6.18 6.46 -5.33
N LEU A 118 -5.31 6.90 -6.24
CA LEU A 118 -4.69 6.04 -7.25
C LEU A 118 -3.75 5.02 -6.59
N ALA A 119 -2.89 5.47 -5.69
CA ALA A 119 -1.96 4.60 -4.98
C ALA A 119 -2.70 3.59 -4.07
N LEU A 120 -3.74 4.04 -3.37
CA LEU A 120 -4.58 3.16 -2.54
C LEU A 120 -5.32 2.10 -3.37
N ALA A 121 -5.94 2.52 -4.48
CA ALA A 121 -6.64 1.59 -5.37
C ALA A 121 -5.68 0.56 -5.97
N ALA A 122 -4.52 1.00 -6.46
CA ALA A 122 -3.51 0.13 -7.05
C ALA A 122 -2.96 -0.88 -6.03
N SER A 123 -2.43 -0.40 -4.91
CA SER A 123 -1.80 -1.25 -3.89
C SER A 123 -2.78 -2.17 -3.20
N GLY A 124 -3.97 -1.69 -2.83
CA GLY A 124 -5.01 -2.50 -2.21
C GLY A 124 -5.51 -3.59 -3.14
N ALA A 125 -5.83 -3.27 -4.40
CA ALA A 125 -6.26 -4.28 -5.36
C ALA A 125 -5.15 -5.32 -5.64
N LEU A 126 -3.90 -4.87 -5.79
CA LEU A 126 -2.74 -5.74 -5.99
C LEU A 126 -2.54 -6.71 -4.83
N ALA A 127 -2.46 -6.18 -3.60
CA ALA A 127 -2.15 -6.96 -2.42
C ALA A 127 -3.26 -7.95 -2.06
N LEU A 128 -4.53 -7.51 -2.05
CA LEU A 128 -5.66 -8.36 -1.65
C LEU A 128 -5.89 -9.51 -2.64
N ILE A 129 -5.88 -9.22 -3.94
CA ILE A 129 -6.03 -10.27 -4.96
C ILE A 129 -4.78 -11.14 -5.01
N GLY A 130 -3.59 -10.54 -4.92
CA GLY A 130 -2.31 -11.25 -4.89
C GLY A 130 -2.22 -12.23 -3.73
N ALA A 131 -2.67 -11.86 -2.53
CA ALA A 131 -2.70 -12.71 -1.34
C ALA A 131 -3.54 -13.99 -1.57
N VAL A 132 -4.75 -13.85 -2.10
CA VAL A 132 -5.64 -15.00 -2.39
C VAL A 132 -5.04 -15.90 -3.46
N ARG A 133 -4.47 -15.31 -4.51
CA ARG A 133 -3.86 -16.04 -5.64
C ARG A 133 -2.60 -16.80 -5.21
N LEU A 134 -1.77 -16.17 -4.40
CA LEU A 134 -0.58 -16.77 -3.83
C LEU A 134 -0.92 -17.99 -2.97
N THR A 135 -1.84 -17.83 -2.01
CA THR A 135 -2.12 -18.86 -1.00
C THR A 135 -3.15 -19.92 -1.45
N HIS A 136 -3.99 -19.59 -2.43
CA HIS A 136 -5.19 -20.35 -2.82
C HIS A 136 -6.19 -20.57 -1.69
N ARG A 137 -6.33 -19.60 -0.78
CA ARG A 137 -7.27 -19.72 0.34
C ARG A 137 -8.19 -18.52 0.40
N PRO A 138 -9.50 -18.70 0.64
CA PRO A 138 -10.34 -17.61 1.08
C PRO A 138 -9.96 -17.21 2.52
N GLY A 139 -10.28 -15.99 2.90
CA GLY A 139 -10.01 -15.40 4.21
C GLY A 139 -8.65 -14.71 4.32
N VAL A 140 -7.76 -14.90 3.34
CA VAL A 140 -6.42 -14.30 3.39
C VAL A 140 -6.41 -12.84 2.97
N ALA A 141 -7.41 -12.37 2.21
CA ALA A 141 -7.51 -10.94 1.91
C ALA A 141 -7.83 -10.19 3.21
N LEU A 142 -8.78 -10.68 4.00
CA LEU A 142 -9.08 -10.15 5.33
C LEU A 142 -7.88 -10.28 6.27
N LEU A 143 -7.20 -11.42 6.29
CA LEU A 143 -5.98 -11.59 7.07
C LEU A 143 -4.90 -10.56 6.69
N THR A 144 -4.74 -10.24 5.40
CA THR A 144 -3.80 -9.22 4.94
C THR A 144 -4.17 -7.84 5.48
N VAL A 145 -5.46 -7.50 5.55
CA VAL A 145 -5.93 -6.25 6.18
C VAL A 145 -5.70 -6.27 7.69
N LEU A 146 -5.87 -7.39 8.37
CA LEU A 146 -5.58 -7.51 9.81
C LEU A 146 -4.08 -7.40 10.10
N LEU A 147 -3.23 -7.96 9.24
CA LEU A 147 -1.78 -7.80 9.31
C LEU A 147 -1.38 -6.35 9.07
N LEU A 148 -2.01 -5.67 8.11
CA LEU A 148 -1.83 -4.24 7.88
C LEU A 148 -2.24 -3.43 9.12
N LEU A 149 -3.41 -3.73 9.71
CA LEU A 149 -3.87 -3.08 10.95
C LEU A 149 -2.87 -3.26 12.09
N LEU A 150 -2.40 -4.49 12.30
CA LEU A 150 -1.37 -4.77 13.31
C LEU A 150 -0.10 -3.97 13.02
N HIS A 151 0.36 -3.95 11.77
CA HIS A 151 1.55 -3.21 11.36
C HIS A 151 1.41 -1.71 11.66
N THR A 152 0.31 -1.09 11.24
CA THR A 152 0.05 0.35 11.47
C THR A 152 -0.09 0.67 12.96
N VAL A 153 -0.75 -0.18 13.76
CA VAL A 153 -0.83 0.00 15.22
C VAL A 153 0.56 -0.07 15.87
N LEU A 154 1.40 -1.02 15.45
CA LEU A 154 2.76 -1.14 15.96
C LEU A 154 3.61 0.08 15.58
N GLU A 155 3.48 0.59 14.37
CA GLU A 155 4.15 1.83 13.93
C GLU A 155 3.67 3.04 14.75
N GLU A 156 2.35 3.22 14.93
CA GLU A 156 1.78 4.32 15.72
C GLU A 156 2.17 4.26 17.21
N LEU A 157 2.45 3.08 17.75
CA LEU A 157 2.99 2.94 19.10
C LEU A 157 4.50 3.25 19.13
N PHE A 158 5.24 2.71 18.16
CA PHE A 158 6.69 2.75 18.14
C PHE A 158 7.25 4.11 17.72
N VAL A 159 6.76 4.69 16.62
CA VAL A 159 7.33 5.91 16.02
C VAL A 159 7.25 7.11 16.97
N PRO A 160 6.10 7.44 17.58
CA PRO A 160 6.05 8.52 18.56
C PRO A 160 6.94 8.27 19.78
N TRP A 161 7.03 7.03 20.27
CA TRP A 161 7.94 6.67 21.35
C TRP A 161 9.41 6.87 20.95
N ALA A 162 9.80 6.40 19.77
CA ALA A 162 11.16 6.47 19.25
C ALA A 162 11.61 7.93 19.06
N ILE A 163 10.77 8.78 18.47
CA ILE A 163 11.07 10.20 18.27
C ILE A 163 11.25 10.91 19.63
N ARG A 164 10.32 10.72 20.57
CA ARG A 164 10.40 11.32 21.92
C ARG A 164 11.69 10.90 22.63
N THR A 165 12.04 9.62 22.54
CA THR A 165 13.25 9.06 23.15
C THR A 165 14.50 9.66 22.50
N ALA A 166 14.57 9.73 21.18
CA ALA A 166 15.71 10.29 20.45
C ALA A 166 15.93 11.78 20.79
N VAL A 167 14.85 12.56 20.85
CA VAL A 167 14.91 14.00 21.22
C VAL A 167 15.52 14.19 22.60
N ILE A 168 15.07 13.40 23.60
CA ILE A 168 15.59 13.46 24.97
C ILE A 168 17.06 13.00 25.02
N GLN A 169 17.39 11.86 24.40
CA GLN A 169 18.73 11.28 24.47
C GLN A 169 19.78 12.11 23.74
N GLN A 170 19.41 12.79 22.66
CA GLN A 170 20.33 13.57 21.83
C GLN A 170 20.31 15.07 22.20
N GLY A 171 19.51 15.48 23.19
CA GLY A 171 19.39 16.88 23.60
C GLY A 171 18.86 17.78 22.47
N MET A 172 18.06 17.22 21.57
CA MET A 172 17.49 17.95 20.43
C MET A 172 16.19 18.66 20.83
N SER A 173 15.73 19.57 19.99
CA SER A 173 14.39 20.15 20.05
C SER A 173 13.54 19.64 18.89
N TYR A 174 12.22 19.56 19.10
CA TYR A 174 11.29 19.33 18.00
C TYR A 174 11.39 20.46 16.97
N ARG A 175 11.28 20.10 15.67
CA ARG A 175 11.31 21.06 14.56
C ARG A 175 10.22 22.13 14.70
N ILE A 176 9.02 21.71 15.12
CA ILE A 176 7.92 22.60 15.44
C ILE A 176 7.78 22.63 16.97
N PRO A 177 8.00 23.79 17.62
CA PRO A 177 7.86 23.90 19.06
C PRO A 177 6.48 23.45 19.53
N GLY A 178 6.44 22.56 20.53
CA GLY A 178 5.20 22.04 21.12
C GLY A 178 4.52 20.90 20.34
N SER A 179 5.02 20.55 19.14
CA SER A 179 4.49 19.43 18.35
C SER A 179 5.12 18.11 18.77
N ILE A 180 4.67 17.60 19.92
CA ILE A 180 5.16 16.35 20.49
C ILE A 180 4.41 15.19 19.82
N PRO A 181 5.10 14.23 19.15
CA PRO A 181 4.45 13.06 18.56
C PRO A 181 3.64 12.29 19.61
N TYR A 182 2.46 11.82 19.22
CA TYR A 182 1.56 11.02 20.06
C TYR A 182 0.90 9.93 19.23
N PHE A 183 0.30 8.95 19.90
CA PHE A 183 -0.43 7.86 19.24
C PHE A 183 -1.73 8.39 18.64
N ASN A 184 -1.92 8.28 17.33
CA ASN A 184 -3.14 8.72 16.67
C ASN A 184 -4.07 7.53 16.38
N VAL A 185 -5.22 7.50 17.05
CA VAL A 185 -6.24 6.45 16.86
C VAL A 185 -6.76 6.44 15.42
N VAL A 186 -6.90 7.60 14.78
CA VAL A 186 -7.41 7.68 13.40
C VAL A 186 -6.41 7.05 12.44
N ASP A 187 -5.13 7.38 12.56
CA ASP A 187 -4.07 6.83 11.71
C ASP A 187 -3.90 5.32 11.97
N ALA A 188 -3.94 4.90 13.24
CA ALA A 188 -3.89 3.49 13.63
C ALA A 188 -5.04 2.65 13.05
N LEU A 189 -6.23 3.23 12.88
CA LEU A 189 -7.41 2.55 12.34
C LEU A 189 -7.61 2.77 10.84
N LEU A 190 -6.74 3.53 10.18
CA LEU A 190 -6.82 3.81 8.74
C LEU A 190 -6.86 2.54 7.87
N PRO A 191 -6.17 1.42 8.20
CA PRO A 191 -6.29 0.16 7.46
C PRO A 191 -7.72 -0.38 7.30
N LEU A 192 -8.65 -0.01 8.19
CA LEU A 192 -10.04 -0.49 8.14
C LEU A 192 -10.78 -0.07 6.86
N ILE A 193 -10.27 0.93 6.11
CA ILE A 193 -10.82 1.30 4.79
C ILE A 193 -10.86 0.14 3.80
N PHE A 194 -9.98 -0.87 3.98
CA PHE A 194 -9.89 -2.03 3.09
C PHE A 194 -10.77 -3.20 3.52
N ILE A 195 -11.47 -3.17 4.66
CA ILE A 195 -12.26 -4.31 5.16
C ILE A 195 -13.32 -4.73 4.16
N VAL A 196 -14.11 -3.78 3.64
CA VAL A 196 -15.19 -4.09 2.69
C VAL A 196 -14.61 -4.72 1.42
N SER A 197 -13.52 -4.16 0.90
CA SER A 197 -12.81 -4.69 -0.26
C SER A 197 -12.28 -6.10 -0.01
N ALA A 198 -11.69 -6.37 1.15
CA ALA A 198 -11.19 -7.68 1.52
C ALA A 198 -12.30 -8.72 1.65
N LEU A 199 -13.43 -8.36 2.28
CA LEU A 199 -14.60 -9.24 2.38
C LEU A 199 -15.17 -9.59 1.00
N ILE A 200 -15.19 -8.64 0.06
CA ILE A 200 -15.61 -8.90 -1.32
C ILE A 200 -14.64 -9.88 -2.00
N VAL A 201 -13.32 -9.65 -1.90
CA VAL A 201 -12.32 -10.55 -2.48
C VAL A 201 -12.43 -11.96 -1.91
N ASP A 202 -12.53 -12.09 -0.59
CA ASP A 202 -12.65 -13.39 0.09
C ASP A 202 -14.00 -14.07 -0.19
N GLY A 203 -15.09 -13.31 -0.29
CA GLY A 203 -16.40 -13.85 -0.66
C GLY A 203 -16.40 -14.42 -2.08
N VAL A 204 -15.77 -13.73 -3.04
CA VAL A 204 -15.56 -14.25 -4.40
C VAL A 204 -14.65 -15.48 -4.38
N ALA A 205 -13.56 -15.47 -3.60
CA ALA A 205 -12.66 -16.61 -3.49
C ALA A 205 -13.38 -17.85 -2.91
N PHE A 206 -14.17 -17.65 -1.85
CA PHE A 206 -14.97 -18.69 -1.22
C PHE A 206 -16.00 -19.26 -2.21
N TRP A 207 -16.76 -18.40 -2.89
CA TRP A 207 -17.71 -18.84 -3.92
C TRP A 207 -17.05 -19.66 -5.02
N ARG A 208 -15.88 -19.23 -5.53
CA ARG A 208 -15.12 -19.98 -6.54
C ARG A 208 -14.67 -21.34 -6.02
N GLN A 209 -14.19 -21.40 -4.78
CA GLN A 209 -13.77 -22.66 -4.17
C GLN A 209 -14.93 -23.64 -3.99
N GLN A 210 -16.10 -23.18 -3.54
CA GLN A 210 -17.31 -24.01 -3.41
C GLN A 210 -17.74 -24.62 -4.75
N HIS A 211 -17.57 -23.89 -5.85
CA HIS A 211 -17.89 -24.34 -7.21
C HIS A 211 -16.71 -25.04 -7.93
N GLN A 212 -15.66 -25.42 -7.20
CA GLN A 212 -14.47 -26.11 -7.74
C GLN A 212 -13.75 -25.33 -8.87
N TYR A 213 -13.92 -24.00 -8.91
CA TYR A 213 -13.17 -23.14 -9.81
C TYR A 213 -11.77 -22.87 -9.26
N LYS A 214 -10.76 -22.97 -10.14
CA LYS A 214 -9.38 -22.60 -9.78
C LYS A 214 -9.30 -21.12 -9.41
N LEU A 215 -8.67 -20.83 -8.28
CA LEU A 215 -8.42 -19.47 -7.83
C LEU A 215 -7.35 -18.76 -8.67
N SER A 216 -6.39 -19.51 -9.22
CA SER A 216 -5.32 -19.04 -10.10
C SER A 216 -5.57 -19.31 -11.59
N GLY A 217 -4.73 -18.70 -12.44
CA GLY A 217 -4.60 -19.00 -13.86
C GLY A 217 -5.61 -18.32 -14.79
N SER A 218 -6.79 -17.96 -14.30
CA SER A 218 -7.77 -17.18 -15.09
C SER A 218 -7.80 -15.72 -14.63
N THR A 219 -7.67 -14.79 -15.57
CA THR A 219 -7.88 -13.34 -15.34
C THR A 219 -9.30 -12.89 -15.69
N ARG A 220 -10.16 -13.81 -16.16
CA ARG A 220 -11.54 -13.51 -16.53
C ARG A 220 -12.31 -13.01 -15.29
N GLY A 221 -12.88 -11.82 -15.39
CA GLY A 221 -13.63 -11.18 -14.31
C GLY A 221 -12.78 -10.47 -13.25
N VAL A 222 -11.44 -10.56 -13.31
CA VAL A 222 -10.55 -9.83 -12.38
C VAL A 222 -10.68 -8.32 -12.54
N TRP A 223 -10.89 -7.83 -13.76
CA TRP A 223 -11.15 -6.40 -13.99
C TRP A 223 -12.42 -5.93 -13.28
N LEU A 224 -13.50 -6.71 -13.33
CA LEU A 224 -14.76 -6.36 -12.66
C LEU A 224 -14.57 -6.38 -11.14
N LEU A 225 -13.85 -7.39 -10.62
CA LEU A 225 -13.48 -7.43 -9.22
C LEU A 225 -12.68 -6.19 -8.82
N GLY A 226 -11.69 -5.79 -9.63
CA GLY A 226 -10.91 -4.57 -9.44
C GLY A 226 -11.76 -3.30 -9.34
N ILE A 227 -12.76 -3.14 -10.21
CA ILE A 227 -13.72 -2.02 -10.12
C ILE A 227 -14.47 -2.07 -8.78
N VAL A 228 -15.09 -3.21 -8.47
CA VAL A 228 -15.96 -3.37 -7.29
C VAL A 228 -15.20 -3.13 -5.99
N ILE A 229 -13.98 -3.67 -5.87
CA ILE A 229 -13.18 -3.55 -4.64
C ILE A 229 -12.49 -2.19 -4.50
N THR A 230 -12.60 -1.30 -5.49
CA THR A 230 -12.08 0.08 -5.48
C THR A 230 -13.14 1.10 -5.03
N LEU A 231 -14.43 0.76 -5.20
CA LEU A 231 -15.54 1.62 -4.79
C LEU A 231 -15.55 1.94 -3.28
N PRO A 232 -15.28 1.00 -2.36
CA PRO A 232 -15.25 1.33 -0.93
C PRO A 232 -14.21 2.39 -0.59
N GLN A 233 -13.01 2.33 -1.16
CA GLN A 233 -11.94 3.30 -0.91
C GLN A 233 -12.30 4.66 -1.49
N LEU A 234 -12.92 4.71 -2.67
CA LEU A 234 -13.41 5.95 -3.29
C LEU A 234 -14.46 6.67 -2.43
N LEU A 235 -15.26 5.94 -1.68
CA LEU A 235 -16.34 6.50 -0.85
C LEU A 235 -15.87 6.81 0.57
N ILE A 236 -15.13 5.89 1.20
CA ILE A 236 -14.75 5.99 2.61
C ILE A 236 -13.58 6.95 2.80
N ALA A 237 -12.58 6.93 1.92
CA ALA A 237 -11.38 7.75 2.10
C ALA A 237 -11.67 9.27 2.11
N PRO A 238 -12.52 9.83 1.22
CA PRO A 238 -12.91 11.22 1.31
C PRO A 238 -13.69 11.57 2.59
N CYS A 239 -14.57 10.68 3.07
CA CYS A 239 -15.30 10.90 4.32
C CYS A 239 -14.36 10.99 5.53
N LEU A 240 -13.31 10.16 5.56
CA LEU A 240 -12.28 10.23 6.61
C LEU A 240 -11.48 11.53 6.51
N LEU A 241 -11.07 11.96 5.32
CA LEU A 241 -10.33 13.22 5.14
C LEU A 241 -11.16 14.46 5.53
N LEU A 242 -12.43 14.51 5.17
CA LEU A 242 -13.30 15.65 5.48
C LEU A 242 -13.66 15.72 6.98
N SER A 243 -13.52 14.61 7.71
CA SER A 243 -13.78 14.53 9.15
C SER A 243 -12.52 14.63 10.02
N SER A 244 -11.32 14.45 9.47
CA SER A 244 -10.04 14.59 10.17
C SER A 244 -9.43 15.99 9.94
N TRP A 245 -9.67 16.89 10.89
CA TRP A 245 -9.49 18.35 10.73
C TRP A 245 -8.04 18.85 10.88
N ASP A 246 -7.08 17.99 11.21
CA ASP A 246 -5.68 18.38 11.49
C ASP A 246 -4.62 17.49 10.80
N LEU A 247 -4.98 16.87 9.68
CA LEU A 247 -3.98 16.38 8.72
C LEU A 247 -3.13 17.58 8.29
N PRO A 248 -1.78 17.51 8.35
CA PRO A 248 -0.92 18.67 8.13
C PRO A 248 -1.37 19.39 6.87
N ARG A 249 -1.74 20.67 7.05
CA ARG A 249 -2.36 21.61 6.08
C ARG A 249 -1.46 21.82 4.87
N VAL A 250 -1.17 20.78 4.11
CA VAL A 250 -0.25 20.86 2.99
C VAL A 250 -1.05 21.06 1.72
N PHE A 251 -2.15 20.34 1.45
CA PHE A 251 -3.08 20.75 0.38
C PHE A 251 -4.47 20.14 0.58
N LEU A 252 -5.50 20.99 0.74
CA LEU A 252 -6.84 20.87 0.15
C LEU A 252 -7.63 22.17 0.45
N GLU A 253 -8.19 22.74 -0.63
CA GLU A 253 -8.82 24.07 -0.82
C GLU A 253 -7.91 25.28 -0.55
N GLN A 254 -7.65 26.09 -1.59
CA GLN A 254 -7.17 27.47 -1.41
C GLN A 254 -8.22 28.20 -0.56
N LYS A 255 -7.83 28.53 0.67
CA LYS A 255 -8.70 29.20 1.64
C LYS A 255 -9.30 30.46 0.99
N GLY A 256 -10.62 30.47 0.78
CA GLY A 256 -11.35 31.58 0.17
C GLY A 256 -11.75 31.42 -1.30
N VAL A 257 -11.40 30.31 -1.97
CA VAL A 257 -11.84 30.03 -3.35
C VAL A 257 -13.05 29.09 -3.33
N ALA A 258 -14.24 29.64 -3.54
CA ALA A 258 -15.44 28.83 -3.73
C ALA A 258 -15.37 28.14 -5.10
N ILE A 259 -15.11 26.83 -5.13
CA ILE A 259 -15.13 26.05 -6.37
C ILE A 259 -16.59 25.83 -6.79
N PRO A 260 -17.01 26.29 -7.99
CA PRO A 260 -18.35 26.07 -8.53
C PRO A 260 -18.77 24.58 -8.52
N PRO A 261 -20.03 24.25 -8.21
CA PRO A 261 -20.52 22.87 -8.16
C PRO A 261 -20.35 22.07 -9.47
N ASP A 262 -20.47 22.73 -10.61
CA ASP A 262 -20.26 22.18 -11.94
C ASP A 262 -18.80 21.75 -12.16
N LEU A 263 -17.83 22.54 -11.67
CA LEU A 263 -16.41 22.15 -11.71
C LEU A 263 -16.11 20.97 -10.79
N LYS A 264 -16.75 20.89 -9.62
CA LYS A 264 -16.64 19.71 -8.73
C LYS A 264 -17.20 18.44 -9.39
N LEU A 265 -18.33 18.56 -10.10
CA LEU A 265 -18.92 17.44 -10.85
C LEU A 265 -18.02 17.00 -12.02
N GLN A 266 -17.51 17.95 -12.82
CA GLN A 266 -16.58 17.64 -13.91
C GLN A 266 -15.30 16.95 -13.40
N ALA A 267 -14.75 17.43 -12.28
CA ALA A 267 -13.63 16.79 -11.62
C ALA A 267 -13.91 15.33 -11.25
N ALA A 268 -15.07 15.08 -10.62
CA ALA A 268 -15.47 13.75 -10.21
C ALA A 268 -15.69 12.82 -11.41
N LEU A 269 -16.32 13.32 -12.48
CA LEU A 269 -16.57 12.57 -13.72
C LEU A 269 -15.27 12.16 -14.43
N ILE A 270 -14.17 12.90 -14.23
CA ILE A 270 -12.84 12.55 -14.77
C ILE A 270 -12.08 11.64 -13.80
N ALA A 271 -12.04 11.99 -12.51
CA ALA A 271 -11.24 11.30 -11.51
C ALA A 271 -11.74 9.87 -11.22
N VAL A 272 -13.05 9.68 -11.12
CA VAL A 272 -13.63 8.37 -10.76
C VAL A 272 -13.27 7.28 -11.78
N PRO A 273 -13.48 7.47 -13.11
CA PRO A 273 -13.07 6.47 -14.10
C PRO A 273 -11.57 6.16 -14.06
N VAL A 274 -10.73 7.17 -13.83
CA VAL A 274 -9.27 6.99 -13.74
C VAL A 274 -8.92 6.14 -12.52
N ILE A 275 -9.49 6.43 -11.35
CA ILE A 275 -9.23 5.66 -10.12
C ILE A 275 -9.73 4.22 -10.27
N LEU A 276 -10.91 4.01 -10.87
CA LEU A 276 -11.41 2.68 -11.17
C LEU A 276 -10.50 1.92 -12.14
N ALA A 277 -9.99 2.59 -13.19
CA ALA A 277 -9.05 1.99 -14.13
C ALA A 277 -7.72 1.61 -13.44
N VAL A 278 -7.25 2.43 -12.50
CA VAL A 278 -6.08 2.10 -11.68
C VAL A 278 -6.34 0.91 -10.76
N GLY A 279 -7.54 0.84 -10.16
CA GLY A 279 -7.98 -0.34 -9.41
C GLY A 279 -8.02 -1.62 -10.24
N VAL A 280 -8.49 -1.53 -11.49
CA VAL A 280 -8.43 -2.63 -12.47
C VAL A 280 -6.97 -3.02 -12.74
N GLY A 281 -6.10 -2.05 -12.98
CA GLY A 281 -4.66 -2.28 -13.18
C GLY A 281 -4.03 -3.01 -11.99
N GLY A 282 -4.28 -2.52 -10.78
CA GLY A 282 -3.84 -3.16 -9.53
C GLY A 282 -4.36 -4.58 -9.39
N ALA A 283 -5.63 -4.83 -9.70
CA ALA A 283 -6.23 -6.16 -9.66
C ALA A 283 -5.59 -7.15 -10.65
N LEU A 284 -5.34 -6.70 -11.89
CA LEU A 284 -4.67 -7.51 -12.91
C LEU A 284 -3.22 -7.80 -12.52
N MET A 285 -2.50 -6.79 -12.00
CA MET A 285 -1.16 -6.96 -11.46
C MET A 285 -1.16 -7.95 -10.30
N GLY A 286 -2.07 -7.81 -9.33
CA GLY A 286 -2.22 -8.73 -8.21
C GLY A 286 -2.51 -10.16 -8.64
N ALA A 287 -3.38 -10.35 -9.65
CA ALA A 287 -3.67 -11.67 -10.19
C ALA A 287 -2.44 -12.30 -10.87
N ASN A 288 -1.75 -11.55 -11.73
CA ASN A 288 -0.57 -12.04 -12.44
C ASN A 288 0.60 -12.28 -11.48
N PHE A 289 0.87 -11.32 -10.60
CA PHE A 289 1.89 -11.41 -9.55
C PHE A 289 1.59 -12.61 -8.66
N GLY A 290 0.36 -12.73 -8.15
CA GLY A 290 -0.13 -13.89 -7.39
C GLY A 290 0.02 -15.26 -8.05
N ASP A 291 0.19 -15.32 -9.37
CA ASP A 291 0.34 -16.56 -10.13
C ASP A 291 1.79 -16.78 -10.63
N ILE A 292 2.60 -15.71 -10.80
CA ILE A 292 3.90 -15.74 -11.49
C ILE A 292 4.95 -16.60 -10.78
N TRP A 293 4.88 -16.72 -9.45
CA TRP A 293 5.85 -17.48 -8.65
C TRP A 293 5.80 -18.99 -8.92
N ARG A 294 4.70 -19.49 -9.48
CA ARG A 294 4.54 -20.89 -9.88
C ARG A 294 5.17 -21.19 -11.24
N TRP A 295 5.61 -20.16 -11.97
CA TRP A 295 6.27 -20.34 -13.27
C TRP A 295 7.72 -20.79 -13.10
N ASN A 296 8.28 -20.63 -11.89
CA ASN A 296 9.62 -21.07 -11.55
C ASN A 296 9.64 -22.57 -11.21
N LYS A 297 9.78 -23.42 -12.23
CA LYS A 297 9.83 -24.89 -12.11
C LYS A 297 11.25 -25.45 -11.93
N ARG A 298 12.03 -24.88 -11.01
CA ARG A 298 13.40 -25.35 -10.76
C ARG A 298 13.45 -26.81 -10.35
#